data_AF-B2AQ20-F1
#
_entry.id   AF-B2AQ20-F1
#
_cell.length_a   1.000
_cell.length_b   1.000
_cell.length_c   1.000
_cell.angle_alpha   90.00
_cell.angle_beta   90.00
_cell.angle_gamma   90.00
#
_symmetry.space_group_name_H-M   'P 1'
#
loop_
_entity.id
_entity.type
_entity.pdbx_description
1 polymer ?
#
loop_
_entity_poly.entity_id
_entity_poly.type
_entity_poly.pdbx_seq_one_letter_code
_entity_poly.pdbx_strand_id
1 'polypeptide(L)'
;MFSPFCKDTARFVGYEICFSDPGGSFETNTTATLDPGASHTTPVPVPTNAIPGSKPCGKWHSISPGDECGKVALANGITLEDFYYLNPKLNTKCTNLLLDIAYCVAAVGDISTYSDYPTPIRNDLDSPLFSVSTSISRVSRC
;
A
#
# COMPACT_ATOMS: atom_id res chain seq x y z
N MET A 1 5.59 16.49 6.27
CA MET A 1 5.24 17.73 5.54
C MET A 1 4.68 17.32 4.19
N PHE A 2 3.37 17.44 3.99
CA PHE A 2 2.76 17.22 2.68
C PHE A 2 3.10 18.39 1.76
N SER A 3 3.29 18.11 0.47
CA SER A 3 3.59 19.10 -0.56
C SER A 3 2.62 20.30 -0.49
N PRO A 4 3.11 21.56 -0.55
CA PRO A 4 2.27 22.76 -0.40
C PRO A 4 1.18 22.88 -1.49
N PHE A 5 1.26 22.11 -2.56
CA PHE A 5 0.25 22.04 -3.61
C PHE A 5 -1.04 21.32 -3.17
N CYS A 6 -1.01 20.52 -2.11
CA CYS A 6 -2.21 19.83 -1.59
C CYS A 6 -3.00 20.65 -0.56
N LYS A 7 -2.71 21.95 -0.39
CA LYS A 7 -3.30 22.77 0.68
C LYS A 7 -4.54 23.58 0.24
N ASP A 8 -4.81 23.65 -1.06
CA ASP A 8 -5.92 24.43 -1.63
C ASP A 8 -6.83 23.58 -2.53
N THR A 9 -7.36 22.46 -2.00
CA THR A 9 -8.37 21.65 -2.72
C THR A 9 -9.64 22.43 -3.08
N ALA A 10 -9.93 23.53 -2.36
CA ALA A 10 -11.02 24.46 -2.69
C ALA A 10 -10.79 25.26 -3.98
N ARG A 11 -9.53 25.40 -4.44
CA ARG A 11 -9.19 25.92 -5.77
C ARG A 11 -9.14 24.82 -6.82
N PHE A 12 -9.67 23.63 -6.52
CA PHE A 12 -9.81 22.49 -7.43
C PHE A 12 -11.27 21.94 -7.54
N VAL A 13 -12.27 22.68 -7.04
CA VAL A 13 -13.70 22.57 -7.43
C VAL A 13 -13.98 22.98 -8.90
N GLY A 14 -14.00 22.01 -9.83
CA GLY A 14 -14.36 22.23 -11.25
C GLY A 14 -13.19 22.15 -12.25
N TYR A 15 -12.07 21.60 -11.83
CA TYR A 15 -10.79 21.55 -12.56
C TYR A 15 -10.33 20.09 -12.47
N GLU A 16 -9.98 19.50 -13.62
CA GLU A 16 -9.42 18.15 -13.69
C GLU A 16 -7.89 18.24 -13.60
N ILE A 17 -7.29 17.56 -12.61
CA ILE A 17 -5.83 17.52 -12.47
C ILE A 17 -5.32 16.32 -13.27
N CYS A 18 -4.78 16.60 -14.45
CA CYS A 18 -4.14 15.59 -15.28
C CYS A 18 -2.70 15.37 -14.82
N PHE A 19 -2.38 14.18 -14.32
CA PHE A 19 -1.01 13.79 -13.99
C PHE A 19 -0.37 13.09 -15.19
N SER A 20 -0.06 13.81 -16.28
CA SER A 20 0.45 13.18 -17.51
C SER A 20 1.50 14.04 -18.21
N ASP A 21 2.59 13.42 -18.65
CA ASP A 21 3.57 14.05 -19.54
C ASP A 21 2.94 14.43 -20.90
N PRO A 22 3.47 15.47 -21.58
CA PRO A 22 2.94 15.90 -22.87
C PRO A 22 3.19 14.84 -23.95
N GLY A 23 2.22 13.91 -24.11
CA GLY A 23 2.22 12.91 -25.18
C GLY A 23 1.69 11.50 -24.82
N GLY A 24 1.26 11.23 -23.58
CA GLY A 24 0.78 9.89 -23.18
C GLY A 24 -0.69 9.86 -22.76
N SER A 25 -1.48 8.93 -23.33
CA SER A 25 -2.87 8.66 -22.92
C SER A 25 -2.91 7.90 -21.58
N PHE A 26 -3.69 8.41 -20.61
CA PHE A 26 -3.96 7.72 -19.36
C PHE A 26 -5.07 6.69 -19.57
N GLU A 27 -4.73 5.41 -19.41
CA GLU A 27 -5.70 4.33 -19.25
C GLU A 27 -6.37 4.49 -17.88
N THR A 28 -7.67 4.78 -17.86
CA THR A 28 -8.53 4.88 -16.67
C THR A 28 -8.85 3.50 -16.09
N ASN A 29 -7.79 2.75 -15.77
CA ASN A 29 -7.86 1.56 -14.93
C ASN A 29 -6.73 1.59 -13.90
N THR A 30 -6.52 2.75 -13.26
CA THR A 30 -5.64 2.86 -12.11
C THR A 30 -6.32 2.21 -10.90
N THR A 31 -6.35 0.88 -10.91
CA THR A 31 -5.97 0.20 -9.67
C THR A 31 -4.62 0.80 -9.35
N ALA A 32 -4.52 1.60 -8.28
CA ALA A 32 -3.23 1.96 -7.76
C ALA A 32 -2.59 0.64 -7.34
N THR A 33 -1.89 -0.01 -8.27
CA THR A 33 -0.85 -0.96 -7.92
C THR A 33 0.11 -0.07 -7.15
N LEU A 34 0.03 -0.15 -5.83
CA LEU A 34 1.15 0.24 -5.00
C LEU A 34 2.30 -0.57 -5.60
N ASP A 35 3.19 0.10 -6.32
CA ASP A 35 4.50 -0.47 -6.62
C ASP A 35 4.96 -1.09 -5.30
N PRO A 36 5.20 -2.42 -5.22
CA PRO A 36 5.57 -3.06 -3.98
C PRO A 36 6.86 -2.39 -3.51
N GLY A 37 6.69 -1.40 -2.63
CA GLY A 37 7.71 -0.39 -2.38
C GLY A 37 8.99 -1.09 -1.98
N ALA A 38 10.09 -0.78 -2.67
CA ALA A 38 11.44 -1.28 -2.43
C ALA A 38 11.45 -2.65 -1.73
N SER A 39 11.34 -3.74 -2.50
CA SER A 39 11.27 -5.09 -1.94
C SER A 39 12.44 -5.34 -0.99
N HIS A 40 12.15 -5.42 0.32
CA HIS A 40 13.17 -5.68 1.33
C HIS A 40 13.49 -7.17 1.25
N THR A 41 14.68 -7.54 0.80
CA THR A 41 15.05 -8.95 0.59
C THR A 41 15.36 -9.68 1.90
N THR A 42 15.66 -8.92 2.97
CA THR A 42 15.96 -9.45 4.29
C THR A 42 15.19 -8.69 5.37
N PRO A 43 14.76 -9.36 6.47
CA PRO A 43 14.18 -8.67 7.61
C PRO A 43 15.18 -7.70 8.24
N VAL A 44 14.70 -6.51 8.62
CA VAL A 44 15.48 -5.61 9.47
C VAL A 44 15.43 -6.06 10.93
N PRO A 45 16.43 -5.72 11.75
CA PRO A 45 16.44 -6.05 13.17
C PRO A 45 15.15 -5.58 13.87
N VAL A 46 14.59 -6.43 14.73
CA VAL A 46 13.37 -6.12 15.49
C VAL A 46 13.70 -5.10 16.59
N PRO A 47 13.05 -3.93 16.62
CA PRO A 47 13.21 -2.96 17.70
C PRO A 47 12.75 -3.52 19.05
N THR A 48 13.33 -3.02 20.13
CA THR A 48 12.95 -3.42 21.50
C THR A 48 11.51 -3.04 21.87
N ASN A 49 10.98 -2.00 21.23
CA ASN A 49 9.61 -1.51 21.38
C ASN A 49 8.65 -2.04 20.30
N ALA A 50 9.02 -3.09 19.56
CA ALA A 50 8.14 -3.67 18.56
C ALA A 50 6.92 -4.33 19.20
N ILE A 51 5.76 -4.17 18.55
CA ILE A 51 4.55 -4.91 18.94
C ILE A 51 4.83 -6.42 18.79
N PRO A 52 4.46 -7.26 19.77
CA PRO A 52 4.67 -8.69 19.65
C PRO A 52 3.77 -9.30 18.57
N GLY A 53 4.31 -10.28 17.84
CA GLY A 53 3.54 -11.07 16.87
C GLY A 53 3.41 -10.46 15.48
N SER A 54 4.15 -9.39 15.16
CA SER A 54 4.30 -8.93 13.77
C SER A 54 4.99 -9.98 12.89
N LYS A 55 4.66 -9.96 11.60
CA LYS A 55 5.32 -10.77 10.57
C LYS A 55 6.79 -10.31 10.35
N PRO A 56 7.64 -11.08 9.63
CA PRO A 56 8.97 -10.62 9.25
C PRO A 56 8.90 -9.26 8.55
N CYS A 57 9.71 -8.32 9.03
CA CYS A 57 9.53 -6.93 8.69
C CYS A 57 10.71 -6.35 7.94
N GLY A 58 10.44 -5.69 6.81
CA GLY A 58 11.43 -4.91 6.05
C GLY A 58 11.63 -3.51 6.62
N LYS A 59 10.61 -2.94 7.27
CA LYS A 59 10.70 -1.59 7.85
C LYS A 59 9.76 -1.42 9.03
N TRP A 60 10.28 -0.88 10.14
CA TRP A 60 9.50 -0.54 11.33
C TRP A 60 9.16 0.95 11.37
N HIS A 61 7.96 1.27 11.87
CA HIS A 61 7.51 2.64 12.15
C HIS A 61 7.06 2.74 13.60
N SER A 62 7.68 3.64 14.37
CA SER A 62 7.24 3.94 15.74
C SER A 62 6.15 5.00 15.74
N ILE A 63 5.05 4.69 16.42
CA ILE A 63 3.86 5.56 16.46
C ILE A 63 4.17 6.83 17.22
N SER A 64 3.89 7.96 16.58
CA SER A 64 4.01 9.30 17.14
C SER A 64 2.64 9.90 17.49
N PRO A 65 2.57 10.95 18.33
CA PRO A 65 1.28 11.58 18.65
C PRO A 65 0.56 12.09 17.40
N GLY A 66 -0.69 11.67 17.21
CA GLY A 66 -1.51 12.04 16.05
C GLY A 66 -1.46 11.06 14.86
N ASP A 67 -0.65 10.00 14.98
CA ASP A 67 -0.67 8.86 14.05
C ASP A 67 -1.98 8.08 14.18
N GLU A 68 -2.48 7.64 13.03
CA GLU A 68 -3.61 6.73 12.87
C GLU A 68 -3.20 5.68 11.83
N CYS A 69 -3.76 4.46 11.87
CA CYS A 69 -3.33 3.38 10.99
C CYS A 69 -3.37 3.79 9.50
N GLY A 70 -4.42 4.51 9.08
CA GLY A 70 -4.51 5.01 7.69
C GLY A 70 -3.41 6.02 7.35
N LYS A 71 -3.06 6.92 8.28
CA LYS A 71 -1.98 7.91 8.08
C LYS A 71 -0.61 7.24 8.02
N VAL A 72 -0.37 6.26 8.89
CA VAL A 72 0.87 5.47 8.94
C VAL A 72 1.02 4.64 7.66
N ALA A 73 -0.04 3.96 7.25
CA ALA A 73 -0.06 3.16 6.03
C ALA A 73 0.22 4.03 4.80
N LEU A 74 -0.49 5.15 4.66
CA LEU A 74 -0.29 6.11 3.58
C LEU A 74 1.14 6.69 3.58
N ALA A 75 1.66 7.09 4.74
CA ALA A 75 3.00 7.66 4.86
C ALA A 75 4.11 6.67 4.50
N ASN A 76 3.83 5.36 4.57
CA ASN A 76 4.76 4.30 4.23
C ASN A 76 4.46 3.61 2.90
N GLY A 77 3.42 4.03 2.17
CA GLY A 77 3.09 3.47 0.86
C GLY A 77 2.60 2.02 0.92
N ILE A 78 1.96 1.62 2.02
CA ILE A 78 1.39 0.27 2.22
C ILE A 78 -0.14 0.37 2.30
N THR A 79 -0.88 -0.66 1.85
CA THR A 79 -2.33 -0.67 2.05
C THR A 79 -2.66 -0.83 3.53
N LEU A 80 -3.85 -0.38 3.94
CA LEU A 80 -4.30 -0.58 5.31
C LEU A 80 -4.50 -2.08 5.63
N GLU A 81 -4.92 -2.86 4.64
CA GLU A 81 -5.07 -4.31 4.75
C GLU A 81 -3.73 -5.01 4.99
N ASP A 82 -2.70 -4.67 4.21
CA ASP A 82 -1.34 -5.18 4.38
C ASP A 82 -0.76 -4.75 5.73
N PHE A 83 -1.04 -3.52 6.17
CA PHE A 83 -0.61 -3.04 7.48
C PHE A 83 -1.22 -3.87 8.62
N TYR A 84 -2.50 -4.23 8.54
CA TYR A 84 -3.12 -5.13 9.51
C TYR A 84 -2.59 -6.56 9.39
N TYR A 85 -2.36 -7.05 8.18
CA TYR A 85 -1.80 -8.38 7.94
C TYR A 85 -0.39 -8.53 8.54
N LEU A 86 0.47 -7.54 8.34
CA LEU A 86 1.82 -7.52 8.89
C LEU A 86 1.83 -7.37 10.42
N ASN A 87 0.75 -6.88 11.01
CA ASN A 87 0.61 -6.65 12.45
C ASN A 87 -0.67 -7.30 13.01
N PRO A 88 -0.76 -8.64 13.12
CA PRO A 88 -1.98 -9.36 13.51
C PRO A 88 -2.56 -9.00 14.89
N LYS A 89 -1.78 -8.32 15.74
CA LYS A 89 -2.28 -7.81 17.03
C LYS A 89 -3.03 -6.49 16.90
N LEU A 90 -2.89 -5.75 15.81
CA LEU A 90 -3.74 -4.60 15.53
C LEU A 90 -5.15 -5.09 15.16
N ASN A 91 -6.15 -4.45 15.73
CA ASN A 91 -7.52 -4.66 15.31
C ASN A 91 -7.82 -3.79 14.08
N THR A 92 -8.82 -4.22 13.29
CA THR A 92 -9.24 -3.53 12.07
C THR A 92 -9.86 -2.15 12.32
N LYS A 93 -10.27 -1.86 13.56
CA LYS A 93 -10.76 -0.54 14.00
C LYS A 93 -9.62 0.40 14.38
N CYS A 94 -8.36 -0.05 14.35
CA CYS A 94 -7.19 0.70 14.78
C CYS A 94 -7.27 1.25 16.22
N THR A 95 -8.12 0.72 17.09
CA THR A 95 -8.33 1.30 18.44
C THR A 95 -7.23 0.93 19.44
N ASN A 96 -6.33 0.01 19.05
CA ASN A 96 -5.21 -0.45 19.88
C ASN A 96 -3.85 -0.12 19.26
N LEU A 97 -3.79 0.95 18.47
CA LEU A 97 -2.53 1.56 18.05
C LEU A 97 -1.90 2.27 19.25
N LEU A 98 -0.73 1.81 19.68
CA LEU A 98 -0.08 2.29 20.91
C LEU A 98 1.04 3.27 20.57
N LEU A 99 1.07 4.39 21.28
CA LEU A 99 2.13 5.39 21.18
C LEU A 99 3.49 4.79 21.56
N ASP A 100 4.56 5.23 20.89
CA ASP A 100 5.94 4.78 21.11
C ASP A 100 6.20 3.28 20.85
N ILE A 101 5.22 2.56 20.29
CA ILE A 101 5.36 1.16 19.86
C ILE A 101 5.67 1.11 18.36
N ALA A 102 6.56 0.20 17.97
CA ALA A 102 6.94 0.00 16.58
C ALA A 102 6.03 -1.06 15.91
N TYR A 103 5.50 -0.71 14.74
CA TYR A 103 4.70 -1.59 13.89
C TYR A 103 5.38 -1.79 12.54
N CYS A 104 5.15 -2.95 11.94
CA CYS A 104 5.73 -3.27 10.66
C CYS A 104 4.99 -2.55 9.53
N VAL A 105 5.72 -1.85 8.67
CA VAL A 105 5.16 -1.05 7.57
C VAL A 105 5.72 -1.45 6.19
N ALA A 106 6.55 -2.48 6.13
CA ALA A 106 6.99 -3.09 4.88
C ALA A 106 7.22 -4.59 5.07
N ALA A 107 6.71 -5.40 4.14
CA ALA A 107 6.97 -6.83 4.11
C ALA A 107 8.42 -7.13 3.71
N VAL A 108 8.89 -8.33 4.01
CA VAL A 108 10.11 -8.90 3.43
C VAL A 108 9.73 -9.70 2.20
N GLY A 109 10.33 -9.38 1.05
CA GLY A 109 9.97 -9.95 -0.25
C GLY A 109 8.58 -9.50 -0.72
N ASP A 110 7.93 -10.33 -1.52
CA ASP A 110 6.58 -10.09 -1.99
C ASP A 110 5.57 -10.62 -0.95
N ILE A 111 4.73 -9.73 -0.43
CA ILE A 111 3.73 -10.06 0.60
C ILE A 111 2.71 -11.10 0.13
N SER A 112 2.43 -11.16 -1.19
CA SER A 112 1.49 -12.12 -1.79
C SER A 112 2.00 -13.56 -1.74
N THR A 113 3.30 -13.75 -1.51
CA THR A 113 3.91 -15.09 -1.40
C THR A 113 3.79 -15.69 0.00
N TYR A 114 3.27 -14.94 0.98
CA TYR A 114 3.14 -15.42 2.35
C TYR A 114 1.98 -16.42 2.42
N SER A 115 2.21 -17.57 3.06
CA SER A 115 1.27 -18.70 3.10
C SER A 115 -0.14 -18.34 3.57
N ASP A 116 -0.25 -17.34 4.44
CA ASP A 116 -1.51 -16.97 5.11
C ASP A 116 -2.06 -15.63 4.57
N TYR A 117 -1.43 -15.03 3.56
CA TYR A 117 -1.87 -13.75 3.03
C TYR A 117 -3.23 -13.93 2.34
N PRO A 118 -4.26 -13.16 2.74
CA PRO A 118 -5.53 -13.16 2.03
C PRO A 118 -5.28 -12.52 0.67
N THR A 119 -4.94 -13.34 -0.32
CA THR A 119 -4.88 -12.86 -1.70
C THR A 119 -6.26 -12.35 -2.07
N PRO A 120 -6.39 -11.18 -2.70
CA PRO A 120 -7.58 -10.90 -3.47
C PRO A 120 -7.73 -12.05 -4.45
N ILE A 121 -8.77 -12.87 -4.25
CA ILE A 121 -9.11 -13.94 -5.19
C ILE A 121 -9.49 -13.29 -6.52
N ARG A 122 -8.49 -12.96 -7.33
CA ARG A 122 -8.70 -12.92 -8.76
C ARG A 122 -8.93 -14.38 -9.12
N ASN A 123 -10.14 -14.71 -9.52
CA ASN A 123 -10.42 -16.00 -10.17
C ASN A 123 -9.59 -16.04 -11.47
N ASP A 124 -8.30 -16.36 -11.35
CA ASP A 124 -7.44 -16.71 -12.46
C ASP A 124 -7.00 -18.15 -12.20
N LEU A 125 -7.70 -19.08 -12.84
CA LEU A 125 -7.12 -20.38 -13.14
C LEU A 125 -5.84 -20.12 -13.93
N ASP A 126 -4.80 -20.87 -13.58
CA ASP A 126 -3.52 -21.00 -14.28
C ASP A 126 -2.44 -19.96 -13.93
N SER A 127 -1.56 -20.32 -13.00
CA SER A 127 -0.13 -20.12 -13.25
C SER A 127 0.33 -21.31 -14.09
N PRO A 128 0.97 -21.09 -15.25
CA PRO A 128 2.35 -20.59 -15.20
C PRO A 128 2.73 -19.64 -16.34
N LEU A 129 3.72 -18.77 -16.09
CA LEU A 129 4.42 -17.95 -17.07
C LEU A 129 3.60 -16.82 -17.72
N PHE A 130 4.10 -15.60 -17.52
CA PHE A 130 3.87 -14.41 -18.36
C PHE A 130 3.33 -14.72 -19.76
N SER A 131 2.09 -14.34 -20.04
CA SER A 131 1.61 -14.07 -21.40
C SER A 131 0.41 -13.14 -21.33
N VAL A 132 0.66 -11.84 -21.32
CA VAL A 132 -0.36 -10.82 -21.58
C VAL A 132 -0.67 -10.88 -23.07
N SER A 133 -1.73 -11.60 -23.44
CA SER A 133 -2.23 -11.65 -24.82
C SER A 133 -3.34 -10.62 -25.01
N THR A 134 -3.07 -9.67 -25.89
CA THR A 134 -3.90 -8.54 -26.30
C THR A 134 -5.25 -8.97 -26.83
N SER A 135 -6.34 -8.40 -26.31
CA SER A 135 -7.63 -8.30 -27.04
C SER A 135 -8.42 -7.10 -26.55
N ILE A 136 -8.24 -5.98 -27.26
CA ILE A 136 -9.01 -4.74 -27.09
C ILE A 136 -10.40 -4.99 -27.70
N SER A 137 -11.40 -5.24 -26.85
CA SER A 137 -12.80 -5.11 -27.25
C SER A 137 -13.19 -3.63 -27.20
N ARG A 138 -13.47 -3.13 -28.40
CA ARG A 138 -13.97 -1.79 -28.73
C ARG A 138 -14.95 -1.26 -27.68
N VAL A 139 -14.65 -0.12 -27.07
CA VAL A 139 -15.67 0.78 -26.54
C VAL A 139 -15.37 2.20 -27.02
N SER A 140 -16.37 2.79 -27.65
CA SER A 140 -16.31 4.03 -28.41
C SER A 140 -16.31 5.26 -27.51
N ARG A 141 -15.26 6.09 -27.68
CA ARG A 141 -15.17 7.56 -27.66
C ARG A 141 -16.20 8.35 -26.84
N CYS A 142 -15.71 9.04 -25.80
CA CYS A 142 -15.67 10.50 -25.73
C CYS A 142 -14.30 10.92 -25.21
#